data_AF-A0A3N2NSL5-F1
#
_entry.id   AF-A0A3N2NSL5-F1
#
_cell.length_a   1.000
_cell.length_b   1.000
_cell.length_c   1.000
_cell.angle_alpha   90.00
_cell.angle_beta   90.00
_cell.angle_gamma   90.00
#
_symmetry.space_group_name_H-M   'P 1'
#
loop_
_entity.id
_entity.type
_entity.pdbx_description
1 polymer ?
#
loop_
_entity_poly.entity_id
_entity_poly.type
_entity_poly.pdbx_seq_one_letter_code
_entity_poly.pdbx_strand_id
1 'polypeptide(L)'
;MNARLSSLAGASLCALALATPAVADAPAGYYDSLEGKTGVALKKAVKAIVRKHTVISYGDATWNAFRKTDVRVVNGKECWWDMYSSNNVAVSSGHPGMNIEHSVANSWWGGTKNDAYKDIVHLNPSDKDGNSRKSNYPLTELSKCSWTNGVVNVGSPKSGQGGGSSNGFEPHDDYKGDFARTYMYMFVVYDDINWGRTSGGQNVEWMFTASPFELKPWAKELLLRWSANDAVSQKERDRNDGVYSQQKNRNPFIDLPDLADYIWGSKAGEPYHVDGAHEPDPGPVDPDPIDPDPVDPDPVDPSPEDPALVPGTYVLVASQSDIRAGESYLILGSDSHVAMTLEQNKEKTYFEPTETIVINDGVIEKAPSDAALITLETLGDGYALKASDLGGNVKGYLFSSANKTINLTDYSTTKGVKAKLTYSAQGVSVVYGPTVSSGAGALYYNKSASRFTTYTSSGQERLDFYRKVKDASGIEDMTDEDDSVMVEVWGNNILVPDGAEIYDLNGRRLASGENLARGIYIVSSPAFSKCVKVMIK
;
A
#
# COMPACT_ATOMS: atom_id res chain seq x y z
N MET A 1 18.95 -73.38 -7.59
CA MET A 1 19.82 -72.41 -8.29
C MET A 1 19.06 -71.11 -8.44
N ASN A 2 19.57 -70.03 -7.81
CA ASN A 2 19.57 -68.60 -8.19
C ASN A 2 18.31 -68.01 -8.90
N ALA A 3 17.74 -66.85 -8.56
CA ALA A 3 18.08 -65.73 -7.68
C ALA A 3 16.82 -64.80 -7.55
N ARG A 4 16.56 -64.21 -6.38
CA ARG A 4 16.54 -62.75 -6.03
C ARG A 4 15.64 -61.83 -6.89
N LEU A 5 14.62 -61.21 -6.25
CA LEU A 5 14.48 -59.76 -5.91
C LEU A 5 14.42 -58.85 -7.16
N SER A 6 13.49 -57.92 -7.36
CA SER A 6 12.97 -56.91 -6.42
C SER A 6 11.72 -56.21 -7.00
N SER A 7 10.85 -55.74 -6.10
CA SER A 7 9.73 -54.84 -6.36
C SER A 7 10.20 -53.41 -6.66
N LEU A 8 9.79 -52.84 -7.80
CA LEU A 8 9.87 -51.41 -8.06
C LEU A 8 8.54 -50.75 -7.69
N ALA A 9 8.54 -50.02 -6.57
CA ALA A 9 7.53 -49.02 -6.26
C ALA A 9 7.79 -47.80 -7.14
N GLY A 10 6.85 -47.48 -8.03
CA GLY A 10 6.84 -46.24 -8.79
C GLY A 10 6.33 -45.10 -7.92
N ALA A 11 7.21 -44.17 -7.56
CA ALA A 11 6.82 -42.89 -7.01
C ALA A 11 6.48 -41.94 -8.18
N SER A 12 5.20 -41.61 -8.34
CA SER A 12 4.78 -40.50 -9.19
C SER A 12 5.13 -39.19 -8.51
N LEU A 13 6.14 -38.49 -9.04
CA LEU A 13 6.44 -37.11 -8.70
C LEU A 13 5.49 -36.20 -9.50
N CYS A 14 4.39 -35.75 -8.89
CA CYS A 14 3.60 -34.64 -9.43
C CYS A 14 4.38 -33.34 -9.18
N ALA A 15 5.14 -32.89 -10.18
CA ALA A 15 5.68 -31.54 -10.19
C ALA A 15 4.54 -30.56 -10.50
N LEU A 16 4.04 -29.85 -9.49
CA LEU A 16 3.29 -28.62 -9.70
C LEU A 16 4.25 -27.59 -10.30
N ALA A 17 4.14 -27.35 -11.61
CA ALA A 17 4.75 -26.20 -12.24
C ALA A 17 3.94 -24.96 -11.82
N LEU A 18 4.41 -24.28 -10.77
CA LEU A 18 4.01 -22.90 -10.50
C LEU A 18 4.51 -22.06 -11.68
N ALA A 19 3.60 -21.70 -12.58
CA ALA A 19 3.88 -20.70 -13.61
C ALA A 19 3.93 -19.33 -12.92
N THR A 20 5.13 -18.92 -12.53
CA THR A 20 5.42 -17.51 -12.24
C THR A 20 5.17 -16.71 -13.52
N PRO A 21 4.42 -15.59 -13.50
CA PRO A 21 4.40 -14.68 -14.64
C PRO A 21 5.84 -14.24 -14.92
N ALA A 22 6.35 -14.56 -16.10
CA ALA A 22 7.64 -14.06 -16.54
C ALA A 22 7.49 -12.57 -16.84
N VAL A 23 8.00 -11.72 -15.96
CA VAL A 23 8.29 -10.32 -16.29
C VAL A 23 9.34 -10.37 -17.40
N ALA A 24 9.02 -9.90 -18.60
CA ALA A 24 9.89 -10.07 -19.74
C ALA A 24 10.78 -8.82 -19.87
N ASP A 25 11.90 -8.80 -19.15
CA ASP A 25 12.91 -7.76 -19.32
C ASP A 25 13.30 -7.56 -20.80
N ALA A 26 13.80 -6.36 -21.10
CA ALA A 26 14.34 -6.07 -22.43
C ALA A 26 15.32 -7.19 -22.86
N PRO A 27 15.27 -7.66 -24.13
CA PRO A 27 16.12 -8.76 -24.56
C PRO A 27 17.59 -8.49 -24.23
N ALA A 28 18.34 -9.52 -23.85
CA ALA A 28 19.76 -9.39 -23.61
C ALA A 28 20.45 -8.69 -24.79
N GLY A 29 21.23 -7.65 -24.49
CA GLY A 29 21.92 -6.85 -25.50
C GLY A 29 21.09 -5.77 -26.20
N TYR A 30 19.80 -5.61 -25.86
CA TYR A 30 18.91 -4.68 -26.54
C TYR A 30 19.36 -3.21 -26.42
N TYR A 31 19.99 -2.85 -25.29
CA TYR A 31 20.47 -1.51 -25.01
C TYR A 31 21.99 -1.31 -25.14
N ASP A 32 22.78 -2.33 -25.49
CA ASP A 32 24.26 -2.26 -25.57
C ASP A 32 24.77 -1.09 -26.40
N SER A 33 24.01 -0.70 -27.43
CA SER A 33 24.40 0.41 -28.28
C SER A 33 24.35 1.77 -27.59
N LEU A 34 23.81 1.90 -26.38
CA LEU A 34 23.82 3.15 -25.61
C LEU A 34 25.14 3.37 -24.85
N GLU A 35 25.90 2.29 -24.63
CA GLU A 35 27.10 2.28 -23.81
C GLU A 35 28.14 3.34 -24.23
N GLY A 36 28.60 4.12 -23.25
CA GLY A 36 29.58 5.18 -23.39
C GLY A 36 29.13 6.41 -24.18
N LYS A 37 27.87 6.48 -24.64
CA LYS A 37 27.39 7.60 -25.48
C LYS A 37 26.91 8.78 -24.64
N THR A 38 27.01 9.98 -25.22
CA THR A 38 26.59 11.23 -24.60
C THR A 38 25.81 12.12 -25.58
N GLY A 39 25.02 13.06 -25.04
CA GLY A 39 24.38 14.13 -25.80
C GLY A 39 23.64 13.66 -27.06
N VAL A 40 23.94 14.28 -28.20
CA VAL A 40 23.32 13.95 -29.50
C VAL A 40 23.57 12.51 -29.92
N ALA A 41 24.75 11.94 -29.62
CA ALA A 41 25.07 10.56 -29.96
C ALA A 41 24.20 9.57 -29.17
N LEU A 42 23.92 9.86 -27.89
CA LEU A 42 23.01 9.09 -27.05
C LEU A 42 21.58 9.15 -27.58
N LYS A 43 21.02 10.35 -27.81
CA LYS A 43 19.68 10.53 -28.41
C LYS A 43 19.53 9.75 -29.73
N LYS A 44 20.54 9.83 -30.62
CA LYS A 44 20.56 9.10 -31.89
C LYS A 44 20.60 7.58 -31.70
N ALA A 45 21.31 7.08 -30.69
CA ALA A 45 21.37 5.65 -30.39
C ALA A 45 20.03 5.12 -29.88
N VAL A 46 19.40 5.84 -28.94
CA VAL A 46 18.04 5.56 -28.45
C VAL A 46 17.07 5.46 -29.63
N LYS A 47 17.06 6.49 -30.49
CA LYS A 47 16.23 6.51 -31.70
C LYS A 47 16.51 5.31 -32.63
N ALA A 48 17.78 4.95 -32.84
CA ALA A 48 18.14 3.85 -33.73
C ALA A 48 17.72 2.46 -33.24
N ILE A 49 17.62 2.26 -31.92
CA ILE A 49 17.05 1.05 -31.31
C ILE A 49 15.56 0.98 -31.64
N VAL A 50 14.84 2.07 -31.35
CA VAL A 50 13.37 2.12 -31.38
C VAL A 50 12.80 2.15 -32.80
N ARG A 51 13.39 2.92 -33.73
CA ARG A 51 12.84 3.14 -35.09
C ARG A 51 12.81 1.90 -35.99
N LYS A 52 13.34 0.76 -35.53
CA LYS A 52 13.26 -0.54 -36.23
C LYS A 52 11.94 -1.30 -35.94
N HIS A 53 10.95 -0.62 -35.38
CA HIS A 53 9.70 -1.21 -34.97
C HIS A 53 8.84 -1.70 -36.15
N THR A 54 8.03 -2.71 -35.88
CA THR A 54 6.91 -3.14 -36.72
C THR A 54 5.83 -2.06 -36.68
N VAL A 55 5.30 -1.71 -37.85
CA VAL A 55 4.24 -0.71 -37.97
C VAL A 55 2.88 -1.39 -37.83
N ILE A 56 2.09 -0.94 -36.84
CA ILE A 56 0.70 -1.35 -36.68
C ILE A 56 -0.19 -0.34 -37.42
N SER A 57 -1.22 -0.83 -38.13
CA SER A 57 -2.17 0.08 -38.80
C SER A 57 -3.07 0.75 -37.78
N TYR A 58 -3.32 2.06 -37.95
CA TYR A 58 -4.21 2.79 -37.06
C TYR A 58 -5.67 2.34 -37.22
N GLY A 59 -6.38 2.11 -36.12
CA GLY A 59 -7.78 1.66 -36.10
C GLY A 59 -7.92 0.29 -35.44
N ASP A 60 -8.56 -0.67 -36.11
CA ASP A 60 -8.83 -2.00 -35.52
C ASP A 60 -7.55 -2.74 -35.10
N ALA A 61 -6.46 -2.60 -35.85
CA ALA A 61 -5.19 -3.22 -35.47
C ALA A 61 -4.57 -2.56 -34.23
N THR A 62 -4.79 -1.26 -34.00
CA THR A 62 -4.43 -0.59 -32.74
C THR A 62 -5.25 -1.15 -31.57
N TRP A 63 -6.57 -1.29 -31.73
CA TRP A 63 -7.42 -1.89 -30.70
C TRP A 63 -7.05 -3.34 -30.38
N ASN A 64 -6.67 -4.12 -31.39
CA ASN A 64 -6.16 -5.47 -31.18
C ASN A 64 -4.84 -5.48 -30.39
N ALA A 65 -3.97 -4.50 -30.63
CA ALA A 65 -2.74 -4.35 -29.85
C ALA A 65 -3.04 -3.92 -28.40
N PHE A 66 -3.99 -3.01 -28.18
CA PHE A 66 -4.44 -2.59 -26.85
C PHE A 66 -4.92 -3.77 -25.99
N ARG A 67 -5.49 -4.83 -26.57
CA ARG A 67 -5.85 -6.05 -25.81
C ARG A 67 -4.64 -6.76 -25.18
N LYS A 68 -3.43 -6.40 -25.59
CA LYS A 68 -2.15 -6.95 -25.09
C LYS A 68 -1.34 -5.94 -24.30
N THR A 69 -1.71 -4.66 -24.33
CA THR A 69 -0.90 -3.57 -23.76
C THR A 69 -1.65 -2.71 -22.74
N ASP A 70 -2.97 -2.61 -22.85
CA ASP A 70 -3.79 -1.64 -22.12
C ASP A 70 -5.07 -2.28 -21.59
N VAL A 71 -4.94 -3.46 -20.98
CA VAL A 71 -6.03 -4.19 -20.32
C VAL A 71 -5.67 -4.48 -18.88
N ARG A 72 -6.64 -4.28 -17.98
CA ARG A 72 -6.59 -4.73 -16.59
C ARG A 72 -7.81 -5.58 -16.28
N VAL A 73 -7.67 -6.50 -15.33
CA VAL A 73 -8.81 -7.26 -14.83
C VAL A 73 -9.46 -6.46 -13.70
N VAL A 74 -10.74 -6.12 -13.88
CA VAL A 74 -11.58 -5.49 -12.85
C VAL A 74 -12.79 -6.40 -12.64
N ASN A 75 -12.93 -6.96 -11.44
CA ASN A 75 -14.03 -7.88 -11.08
C ASN A 75 -14.13 -9.08 -12.03
N GLY A 76 -12.99 -9.72 -12.31
CA GLY A 76 -12.91 -10.87 -13.22
C GLY A 76 -13.19 -10.55 -14.69
N LYS A 77 -13.33 -9.27 -15.06
CA LYS A 77 -13.54 -8.84 -16.45
C LYS A 77 -12.35 -8.03 -16.94
N GLU A 78 -11.91 -8.33 -18.15
CA GLU A 78 -10.97 -7.49 -18.87
C GLU A 78 -11.61 -6.13 -19.17
N CYS A 79 -10.99 -5.06 -18.69
CA CYS A 79 -11.35 -3.67 -18.90
C CYS A 79 -10.17 -2.93 -19.52
N TRP A 80 -10.45 -1.93 -20.35
CA TRP A 80 -9.40 -1.05 -20.86
C TRP A 80 -8.75 -0.31 -19.69
N TRP A 81 -7.42 -0.30 -19.65
CA TRP A 81 -6.67 0.51 -18.69
C TRP A 81 -6.60 1.95 -19.19
N ASP A 82 -7.70 2.68 -18.96
CA ASP A 82 -7.88 4.05 -19.41
C ASP A 82 -7.16 5.05 -18.48
N MET A 83 -6.20 5.80 -19.03
CA MET A 83 -5.48 6.87 -18.32
C MET A 83 -6.18 8.24 -18.41
N TYR A 84 -7.41 8.28 -18.94
CA TYR A 84 -8.17 9.50 -19.20
C TYR A 84 -9.53 9.54 -18.48
N SER A 85 -9.88 8.50 -17.72
CA SER A 85 -11.14 8.41 -16.98
C SER A 85 -11.04 7.42 -15.84
N SER A 86 -11.94 7.58 -14.87
CA SER A 86 -12.13 6.61 -13.80
C SER A 86 -12.99 5.41 -14.21
N ASN A 87 -13.63 5.49 -15.37
CA ASN A 87 -14.61 4.52 -15.80
C ASN A 87 -13.97 3.20 -16.24
N ASN A 88 -14.42 2.10 -15.63
CA ASN A 88 -14.03 0.75 -16.04
C ASN A 88 -14.86 0.29 -17.25
N VAL A 89 -14.32 0.50 -18.46
CA VAL A 89 -14.96 0.07 -19.71
C VAL A 89 -14.51 -1.34 -20.09
N ALA A 90 -15.45 -2.29 -20.07
CA ALA A 90 -15.18 -3.67 -20.45
C ALA A 90 -14.69 -3.79 -21.90
N VAL A 91 -13.67 -4.64 -22.08
CA VAL A 91 -13.12 -4.99 -23.38
C VAL A 91 -14.19 -5.73 -24.18
N SER A 92 -14.62 -5.15 -25.31
CA SER A 92 -15.65 -5.73 -26.20
C SER A 92 -15.30 -5.49 -27.68
N SER A 93 -16.10 -5.99 -28.62
CA SER A 93 -15.80 -5.94 -30.06
C SER A 93 -16.04 -4.56 -30.69
N GLY A 94 -16.97 -3.79 -30.15
CA GLY A 94 -17.08 -2.35 -30.40
C GLY A 94 -16.46 -1.64 -29.21
N HIS A 95 -15.88 -0.46 -29.39
CA HIS A 95 -15.20 0.25 -28.31
C HIS A 95 -16.09 1.44 -27.88
N PRO A 96 -17.30 1.20 -27.32
CA PRO A 96 -18.30 2.25 -27.13
C PRO A 96 -17.80 3.29 -26.15
N GLY A 97 -17.95 4.57 -26.51
CA GLY A 97 -17.51 5.67 -25.65
C GLY A 97 -15.99 5.86 -25.58
N MET A 98 -15.21 5.10 -26.34
CA MET A 98 -13.76 5.14 -26.32
C MET A 98 -13.18 5.68 -27.64
N ASN A 99 -12.03 6.33 -27.55
CA ASN A 99 -11.18 6.74 -28.67
C ASN A 99 -9.79 6.09 -28.56
N ILE A 100 -9.05 6.10 -29.66
CA ILE A 100 -7.59 5.96 -29.64
C ILE A 100 -7.03 7.35 -29.44
N GLU A 101 -6.37 7.60 -28.31
CA GLU A 101 -5.78 8.89 -28.00
C GLU A 101 -4.28 8.92 -28.26
N HIS A 102 -3.82 10.01 -28.87
CA HIS A 102 -2.39 10.33 -28.97
C HIS A 102 -1.97 11.13 -27.74
N SER A 103 -1.21 10.53 -26.81
CA SER A 103 -0.71 11.25 -25.62
C SER A 103 -0.04 12.55 -26.01
N VAL A 104 0.92 12.49 -26.94
CA VAL A 104 1.45 13.68 -27.61
C VAL A 104 0.56 13.99 -28.82
N ALA A 105 -0.15 15.11 -28.74
CA ALA A 105 -1.21 15.42 -29.70
C ALA A 105 -0.68 15.48 -31.14
N ASN A 106 -1.27 14.68 -32.03
CA ASN A 106 -0.83 14.61 -33.44
C ASN A 106 -0.92 15.96 -34.18
N SER A 107 -1.78 16.86 -33.71
CA SER A 107 -1.87 18.22 -34.21
C SER A 107 -0.55 19.01 -34.08
N TRP A 108 0.34 18.65 -33.14
CA TRP A 108 1.64 19.31 -32.94
C TRP A 108 2.62 19.06 -34.08
N TRP A 109 2.38 18.05 -34.94
CA TRP A 109 3.12 17.82 -36.19
C TRP A 109 2.22 17.81 -37.43
N GLY A 110 1.04 18.43 -37.31
CA GLY A 110 0.11 18.65 -38.42
C GLY A 110 -0.81 17.47 -38.72
N GLY A 111 -0.86 16.45 -37.85
CA GLY A 111 -1.74 15.29 -38.01
C GLY A 111 -1.32 14.34 -39.13
N THR A 112 -0.08 14.46 -39.61
CA THR A 112 0.45 13.56 -40.64
C THR A 112 0.45 12.12 -40.11
N LYS A 113 -0.12 11.18 -40.88
CA LYS A 113 -0.24 9.75 -40.53
C LYS A 113 1.07 8.96 -40.75
N ASN A 114 2.17 9.48 -40.22
CA ASN A 114 3.49 8.86 -40.23
C ASN A 114 3.60 7.76 -39.15
N ASP A 115 4.80 7.22 -38.92
CA ASP A 115 5.00 6.19 -37.90
C ASP A 115 4.69 6.68 -36.48
N ALA A 116 5.03 7.93 -36.17
CA ALA A 116 4.65 8.58 -34.90
C ALA A 116 3.13 8.53 -34.67
N TYR A 117 2.31 8.72 -35.72
CA TYR A 117 0.85 8.63 -35.61
C TYR A 117 0.34 7.21 -35.26
N LYS A 118 1.11 6.17 -35.56
CA LYS A 118 0.73 4.76 -35.45
C LYS A 118 1.41 4.03 -34.29
N ASP A 119 2.33 4.69 -33.59
CA ASP A 119 3.18 4.06 -32.58
C ASP A 119 2.45 3.91 -31.24
N ILE A 120 2.05 2.69 -30.90
CA ILE A 120 1.28 2.38 -29.69
C ILE A 120 2.05 2.66 -28.40
N VAL A 121 3.35 2.97 -28.43
CA VAL A 121 4.05 3.47 -27.24
C VAL A 121 3.34 4.70 -26.66
N HIS A 122 2.76 5.57 -27.50
CA HIS A 122 2.03 6.77 -27.04
C HIS A 122 0.55 6.80 -27.46
N LEU A 123 0.04 5.74 -28.07
CA LEU A 123 -1.41 5.59 -28.28
C LEU A 123 -2.02 4.90 -27.08
N ASN A 124 -3.15 5.39 -26.60
CA ASN A 124 -3.87 4.79 -25.48
C ASN A 124 -5.35 4.61 -25.81
N PRO A 125 -6.02 3.58 -25.26
CA PRO A 125 -7.47 3.59 -25.18
C PRO A 125 -7.87 4.71 -24.22
N SER A 126 -8.82 5.55 -24.62
CA SER A 126 -9.26 6.69 -23.81
C SER A 126 -10.77 6.86 -23.83
N ASP A 127 -11.37 7.22 -22.69
CA ASP A 127 -12.71 7.81 -22.65
C ASP A 127 -12.80 9.00 -23.61
N LYS A 128 -13.84 9.01 -24.44
CA LYS A 128 -14.01 10.02 -25.50
C LYS A 128 -14.12 11.44 -24.95
N ASP A 129 -14.72 11.62 -23.78
CA ASP A 129 -15.00 12.94 -23.21
C ASP A 129 -13.73 13.46 -22.53
N GLY A 130 -13.02 12.60 -21.78
CA GLY A 130 -11.69 12.89 -21.23
C GLY A 130 -10.69 13.29 -22.33
N ASN A 131 -10.63 12.51 -23.41
CA ASN A 131 -9.84 12.83 -24.61
C ASN A 131 -10.24 14.20 -25.21
N SER A 132 -11.54 14.39 -25.49
CA SER A 132 -12.04 15.62 -26.10
C SER A 132 -11.73 16.86 -25.25
N ARG A 133 -11.72 16.71 -23.91
CA ARG A 133 -11.38 17.78 -22.97
C ARG A 133 -9.88 18.06 -22.94
N LYS A 134 -9.05 17.02 -22.91
CA LYS A 134 -7.58 17.13 -22.97
C LYS A 134 -7.10 17.82 -24.24
N SER A 135 -7.78 17.60 -25.37
CA SER A 135 -7.54 18.32 -26.62
C SER A 135 -6.05 18.23 -27.05
N ASN A 136 -5.46 19.32 -27.53
CA ASN A 136 -4.04 19.40 -27.84
C ASN A 136 -3.21 20.11 -26.77
N TYR A 137 -3.76 20.33 -25.57
CA TYR A 137 -3.13 21.14 -24.54
C TYR A 137 -1.78 20.54 -24.08
N PRO A 138 -0.81 21.39 -23.68
CA PRO A 138 0.48 20.92 -23.19
C PRO A 138 0.31 20.30 -21.80
N LEU A 139 1.18 19.35 -21.47
CA LEU A 139 1.35 18.92 -20.08
C LEU A 139 1.84 20.10 -19.25
N THR A 140 1.21 20.31 -18.10
CA THR A 140 1.54 21.36 -17.14
C THR A 140 0.85 21.07 -15.83
N GLU A 141 1.37 21.64 -14.75
CA GLU A 141 0.58 21.84 -13.53
C GLU A 141 -0.41 22.99 -13.75
N LEU A 142 -1.54 22.96 -13.06
CA LEU A 142 -2.59 23.98 -13.18
C LEU A 142 -2.57 24.98 -12.02
N SER A 143 -2.69 26.27 -12.34
CA SER A 143 -2.98 27.30 -11.33
C SER A 143 -4.46 27.34 -10.95
N LYS A 144 -5.32 26.95 -11.89
CA LYS A 144 -6.76 26.84 -11.69
C LYS A 144 -7.33 25.76 -12.60
N CYS A 145 -7.89 24.72 -12.01
CA CYS A 145 -8.65 23.71 -12.72
C CYS A 145 -10.01 24.29 -13.16
N SER A 146 -10.34 24.19 -14.44
CA SER A 146 -11.63 24.62 -15.01
C SER A 146 -12.54 23.44 -15.35
N TRP A 147 -11.97 22.24 -15.49
CA TRP A 147 -12.70 21.01 -15.73
C TRP A 147 -11.89 19.80 -15.21
N THR A 148 -12.58 18.84 -14.58
CA THR A 148 -12.00 17.57 -14.17
C THR A 148 -13.03 16.44 -14.24
N ASN A 149 -12.56 15.22 -14.49
CA ASN A 149 -13.30 13.98 -14.26
C ASN A 149 -12.61 13.07 -13.22
N GLY A 150 -11.74 13.65 -12.38
CA GLY A 150 -10.93 12.92 -11.40
C GLY A 150 -9.61 12.36 -11.97
N VAL A 151 -9.51 12.14 -13.28
CA VAL A 151 -8.28 11.61 -13.93
C VAL A 151 -7.63 12.61 -14.89
N VAL A 152 -8.44 13.33 -15.65
CA VAL A 152 -8.00 14.40 -16.56
C VAL A 152 -8.38 15.72 -15.93
N ASN A 153 -7.40 16.58 -15.69
CA ASN A 153 -7.62 17.96 -15.28
C ASN A 153 -7.25 18.91 -16.42
N VAL A 154 -8.13 19.86 -16.71
CA VAL A 154 -7.90 20.91 -17.70
C VAL A 154 -8.13 22.26 -17.05
N GLY A 155 -7.26 23.22 -17.34
CA GLY A 155 -7.36 24.53 -16.73
C GLY A 155 -6.26 25.48 -17.12
N SER A 156 -6.15 26.60 -16.42
CA SER A 156 -5.10 27.58 -16.66
C SER A 156 -3.74 27.02 -16.19
N PRO A 157 -2.69 27.04 -17.04
CA PRO A 157 -1.36 26.59 -16.64
C PRO A 157 -0.84 27.36 -15.42
N LYS A 158 0.02 26.72 -14.64
CA LYS A 158 0.80 27.36 -13.59
C LYS A 158 1.74 28.40 -14.20
N SER A 159 1.99 29.48 -13.48
CA SER A 159 2.93 30.52 -13.91
C SER A 159 4.30 29.91 -14.23
N GLY A 160 4.88 30.28 -15.38
CA GLY A 160 6.14 29.73 -15.89
C GLY A 160 6.01 28.42 -16.69
N GLN A 161 4.84 27.80 -16.73
CA GLN A 161 4.55 26.60 -17.53
C GLN A 161 3.54 26.89 -18.66
N GLY A 162 3.21 25.87 -19.46
CA GLY A 162 2.21 25.94 -20.54
C GLY A 162 2.66 26.67 -21.81
N GLY A 163 3.79 27.37 -21.78
CA GLY A 163 4.48 27.87 -22.99
C GLY A 163 3.67 28.86 -23.84
N GLY A 164 2.74 29.60 -23.23
CA GLY A 164 1.84 30.54 -23.90
C GLY A 164 0.46 29.98 -24.25
N SER A 165 0.18 28.72 -23.90
CA SER A 165 -1.17 28.17 -23.98
C SER A 165 -2.09 28.79 -22.92
N SER A 166 -3.35 29.06 -23.27
CA SER A 166 -4.37 29.52 -22.32
C SER A 166 -4.95 28.40 -21.46
N ASN A 167 -4.81 27.14 -21.91
CA ASN A 167 -5.19 25.95 -21.16
C ASN A 167 -4.06 24.92 -21.14
N GLY A 168 -4.04 24.11 -20.10
CA GLY A 168 -3.12 23.03 -19.86
C GLY A 168 -3.85 21.73 -19.54
N PHE A 169 -3.15 20.62 -19.71
CA PHE A 169 -3.59 19.30 -19.28
C PHE A 169 -2.69 18.82 -18.14
N GLU A 170 -3.30 18.43 -17.02
CA GLU A 170 -2.64 17.77 -15.90
C GLU A 170 -3.31 16.40 -15.68
N PRO A 171 -2.62 15.28 -15.96
CA PRO A 171 -3.13 13.96 -15.64
C PRO A 171 -3.17 13.74 -14.13
N HIS A 172 -3.88 12.69 -13.70
CA HIS A 172 -3.81 12.18 -12.34
C HIS A 172 -2.36 11.88 -11.93
N ASP A 173 -2.07 12.00 -10.64
CA ASP A 173 -0.70 11.87 -10.12
C ASP A 173 -0.09 10.51 -10.44
N ASP A 174 -0.88 9.42 -10.37
CA ASP A 174 -0.47 8.04 -10.72
C ASP A 174 -0.11 7.81 -12.19
N TYR A 175 -0.29 8.81 -13.06
CA TYR A 175 0.02 8.72 -14.48
C TYR A 175 1.00 9.82 -14.94
N LYS A 176 1.45 10.69 -14.05
CA LYS A 176 2.36 11.80 -14.42
C LYS A 176 3.68 11.28 -14.97
N GLY A 177 4.21 10.21 -14.39
CA GLY A 177 5.40 9.49 -14.83
C GLY A 177 5.20 8.80 -16.18
N ASP A 178 4.09 8.09 -16.38
CA ASP A 178 3.73 7.45 -17.65
C ASP A 178 3.72 8.47 -18.80
N PHE A 179 3.01 9.58 -18.60
CA PHE A 179 2.95 10.66 -19.59
C PHE A 179 4.33 11.29 -19.79
N ALA A 180 5.11 11.48 -18.73
CA ALA A 180 6.43 12.07 -18.83
C ALA A 180 7.39 11.21 -19.67
N ARG A 181 7.50 9.92 -19.37
CA ARG A 181 8.32 8.95 -20.12
C ARG A 181 7.85 8.77 -21.55
N THR A 182 6.54 8.82 -21.79
CA THR A 182 5.95 8.77 -23.14
C THR A 182 6.28 10.03 -23.96
N TYR A 183 6.23 11.22 -23.35
CA TYR A 183 6.63 12.45 -24.02
C TYR A 183 8.14 12.44 -24.31
N MET A 184 8.97 12.10 -23.33
CA MET A 184 10.43 11.98 -23.53
C MET A 184 10.79 11.03 -24.68
N TYR A 185 10.10 9.88 -24.77
CA TYR A 185 10.19 8.96 -25.90
C TYR A 185 9.90 9.66 -27.23
N MET A 186 8.76 10.33 -27.37
CA MET A 186 8.36 10.99 -28.63
C MET A 186 9.33 12.08 -29.06
N PHE A 187 9.84 12.87 -28.12
CA PHE A 187 10.78 13.97 -28.37
C PHE A 187 12.20 13.50 -28.71
N VAL A 188 12.55 12.24 -28.47
CA VAL A 188 13.84 11.66 -28.90
C VAL A 188 13.70 10.84 -30.18
N VAL A 189 12.65 10.03 -30.27
CA VAL A 189 12.50 9.04 -31.36
C VAL A 189 12.04 9.70 -32.66
N TYR A 190 11.20 10.72 -32.56
CA TYR A 190 10.59 11.42 -33.69
C TYR A 190 11.07 12.86 -33.81
N ASP A 191 12.34 13.13 -33.48
CA ASP A 191 12.96 14.45 -33.60
C ASP A 191 13.07 15.01 -35.04
N ASP A 192 12.73 14.20 -36.04
CA ASP A 192 12.84 14.48 -37.48
C ASP A 192 11.49 14.66 -38.19
N ILE A 193 10.39 14.74 -37.45
CA ILE A 193 9.07 15.03 -38.04
C ILE A 193 8.79 16.55 -38.04
N ASN A 194 7.75 16.95 -38.76
CA ASN A 194 7.41 18.36 -38.97
C ASN A 194 6.69 19.00 -37.77
N TRP A 195 7.40 19.11 -36.64
CA TRP A 195 6.91 19.70 -35.40
C TRP A 195 6.57 21.19 -35.53
N GLY A 196 5.64 21.64 -34.69
CA GLY A 196 5.18 23.02 -34.62
C GLY A 196 4.08 23.34 -35.61
N ARG A 197 3.97 22.64 -36.74
CA ARG A 197 3.06 23.02 -37.82
C ARG A 197 1.71 22.31 -37.72
N THR A 198 0.68 23.00 -37.23
CA THR A 198 -0.68 22.44 -37.19
C THR A 198 -1.33 22.36 -38.58
N SER A 199 -2.35 21.50 -38.73
CA SER A 199 -3.16 21.37 -39.95
C SER A 199 -3.89 22.67 -40.33
N GLY A 200 -4.10 23.59 -39.37
CA GLY A 200 -4.68 24.92 -39.58
C GLY A 200 -3.67 26.04 -39.82
N GLY A 201 -2.37 25.74 -39.90
CA GLY A 201 -1.31 26.73 -40.15
C GLY A 201 -0.90 27.58 -38.95
N GLN A 202 -1.45 27.32 -37.75
CA GLN A 202 -0.96 27.93 -36.51
C GLN A 202 0.27 27.16 -36.01
N ASN A 203 1.27 27.87 -35.49
CA ASN A 203 2.41 27.23 -34.86
C ASN A 203 2.08 26.88 -33.41
N VAL A 204 2.12 25.59 -33.06
CA VAL A 204 1.94 25.10 -31.68
C VAL A 204 3.27 24.59 -31.18
N GLU A 205 3.94 25.43 -30.39
CA GLU A 205 5.27 25.20 -29.83
C GLU A 205 5.22 25.42 -28.31
N TRP A 206 4.26 24.83 -27.62
CA TRP A 206 4.05 25.08 -26.19
C TRP A 206 5.17 24.48 -25.34
N MET A 207 5.45 23.18 -25.49
CA MET A 207 6.47 22.46 -24.72
C MET A 207 7.87 22.45 -25.34
N PHE A 208 8.02 22.88 -26.59
CA PHE A 208 9.24 22.74 -27.38
C PHE A 208 9.46 23.94 -28.28
N THR A 209 10.65 24.05 -28.85
CA THR A 209 10.96 24.90 -30.01
C THR A 209 11.10 24.01 -31.24
N ALA A 210 10.54 24.38 -32.38
CA ALA A 210 10.61 23.55 -33.59
C ALA A 210 11.97 23.64 -34.32
N SER A 211 12.67 24.76 -34.18
CA SER A 211 13.96 25.00 -34.85
C SER A 211 14.88 25.90 -33.98
N PRO A 212 15.96 25.36 -33.37
CA PRO A 212 16.29 23.93 -33.31
C PRO A 212 15.23 23.16 -32.52
N PHE A 213 15.03 21.89 -32.89
CA PHE A 213 14.08 21.01 -32.20
C PHE A 213 14.59 20.64 -30.81
N GLU A 214 13.98 21.18 -29.77
CA GLU A 214 14.34 20.89 -28.37
C GLU A 214 13.16 21.21 -27.44
N LEU A 215 13.08 20.47 -26.33
CA LEU A 215 12.14 20.79 -25.26
C LEU A 215 12.50 22.12 -24.58
N LYS A 216 11.50 22.95 -24.30
CA LYS A 216 11.71 24.19 -23.55
C LYS A 216 12.17 23.88 -22.12
N PRO A 217 12.95 24.77 -21.47
CA PRO A 217 13.48 24.54 -20.12
C PRO A 217 12.41 24.08 -19.11
N TRP A 218 11.28 24.78 -19.04
CA TRP A 218 10.18 24.44 -18.13
C TRP A 218 9.58 23.05 -18.40
N ALA A 219 9.51 22.64 -19.68
CA ALA A 219 8.94 21.37 -20.08
C ALA A 219 9.91 20.23 -19.75
N LYS A 220 11.21 20.43 -19.96
CA LYS A 220 12.25 19.47 -19.53
C LYS A 220 12.19 19.25 -18.02
N GLU A 221 12.16 20.33 -17.25
CA GLU A 221 12.08 20.27 -15.79
C GLU A 221 10.81 19.56 -15.32
N LEU A 222 9.66 19.84 -15.94
CA LEU A 222 8.40 19.17 -15.65
C LEU A 222 8.49 17.66 -15.90
N LEU A 223 8.96 17.24 -17.08
CA LEU A 223 9.01 15.82 -17.46
C LEU A 223 10.02 15.05 -16.61
N LEU A 224 11.20 15.62 -16.33
CA LEU A 224 12.19 14.99 -15.44
C LEU A 224 11.63 14.81 -14.04
N ARG A 225 11.01 15.85 -13.47
CA ARG A 225 10.43 15.79 -12.13
C ARG A 225 9.26 14.82 -12.04
N TRP A 226 8.35 14.83 -13.01
CA TRP A 226 7.24 13.89 -13.03
C TRP A 226 7.73 12.44 -13.18
N SER A 227 8.71 12.19 -14.04
CA SER A 227 9.30 10.85 -14.18
C SER A 227 10.04 10.37 -12.93
N ALA A 228 10.61 11.28 -12.14
CA ALA A 228 11.31 10.94 -10.89
C ALA A 228 10.34 10.76 -9.71
N ASN A 229 9.30 11.59 -9.61
CA ASN A 229 8.35 11.55 -8.51
C ASN A 229 7.28 10.45 -8.67
N ASP A 230 6.98 10.06 -9.90
CA ASP A 230 6.11 8.93 -10.23
C ASP A 230 6.97 7.83 -10.89
N ALA A 231 7.50 6.95 -10.05
CA ALA A 231 8.40 5.87 -10.41
C ALA A 231 7.75 4.92 -11.43
N VAL A 232 8.58 4.16 -12.14
CA VAL A 232 8.08 3.22 -13.16
C VAL A 232 7.23 2.13 -12.50
N SER A 233 5.95 2.12 -12.84
CA SER A 233 4.96 1.20 -12.28
C SER A 233 4.99 -0.18 -12.96
N GLN A 234 4.41 -1.20 -12.32
CA GLN A 234 4.24 -2.51 -12.94
C GLN A 234 3.37 -2.44 -14.21
N LYS A 235 2.33 -1.59 -14.20
CA LYS A 235 1.50 -1.27 -15.37
C LYS A 235 2.37 -0.88 -16.57
N GLU A 236 3.32 0.02 -16.37
CA GLU A 236 4.19 0.49 -17.45
C GLU A 236 5.14 -0.59 -17.95
N ARG A 237 5.69 -1.41 -17.05
CA ARG A 237 6.55 -2.54 -17.42
C ARG A 237 5.77 -3.55 -18.26
N ASP A 238 4.60 -3.98 -17.79
CA ASP A 238 3.72 -4.93 -18.49
C ASP A 238 3.28 -4.37 -19.84
N ARG A 239 2.91 -3.08 -19.87
CA ARG A 239 2.57 -2.39 -21.12
C ARG A 239 3.76 -2.39 -22.07
N ASN A 240 4.97 -2.08 -21.60
CA ASN A 240 6.17 -2.03 -22.43
C ASN A 240 6.54 -3.41 -23.00
N ASP A 241 6.38 -4.48 -22.21
CA ASP A 241 6.49 -5.89 -22.66
C ASP A 241 5.45 -6.22 -23.73
N GLY A 242 4.20 -5.83 -23.48
CA GLY A 242 3.11 -5.95 -24.44
C GLY A 242 3.43 -5.23 -25.75
N VAL A 243 3.92 -3.99 -25.69
CA VAL A 243 4.30 -3.23 -26.89
C VAL A 243 5.42 -3.93 -27.64
N TYR A 244 6.44 -4.44 -26.94
CA TYR A 244 7.50 -5.21 -27.57
C TYR A 244 6.97 -6.46 -28.29
N SER A 245 5.99 -7.14 -27.70
CA SER A 245 5.36 -8.31 -28.31
C SER A 245 4.69 -7.97 -29.66
N GLN A 246 4.14 -6.76 -29.80
CA GLN A 246 3.36 -6.31 -30.98
C GLN A 246 4.21 -5.52 -32.00
N GLN A 247 4.97 -4.53 -31.53
CA GLN A 247 5.75 -3.62 -32.38
C GLN A 247 7.25 -3.90 -32.39
N LYS A 248 7.79 -4.77 -31.54
CA LYS A 248 9.24 -5.06 -31.47
C LYS A 248 10.11 -3.84 -31.12
N ASN A 249 9.52 -2.80 -30.54
CA ASN A 249 10.21 -1.73 -29.83
C ASN A 249 9.71 -1.63 -28.39
N ARG A 250 10.48 -0.92 -27.56
CA ARG A 250 10.22 -0.63 -26.15
C ARG A 250 10.44 0.85 -25.91
N ASN A 251 9.79 1.43 -24.91
CA ASN A 251 10.12 2.75 -24.40
C ASN A 251 11.38 2.66 -23.50
N PRO A 252 12.55 3.17 -23.93
CA PRO A 252 13.77 3.06 -23.15
C PRO A 252 13.71 3.84 -21.83
N PHE A 253 12.84 4.85 -21.73
CA PHE A 253 12.66 5.61 -20.48
C PHE A 253 11.86 4.85 -19.42
N ILE A 254 11.24 3.72 -19.77
CA ILE A 254 10.59 2.78 -18.82
C ILE A 254 11.61 1.73 -18.36
N ASP A 255 12.34 1.13 -19.31
CA ASP A 255 13.32 0.08 -18.99
C ASP A 255 14.60 0.63 -18.34
N LEU A 256 14.96 1.89 -18.63
CA LEU A 256 16.13 2.60 -18.13
C LEU A 256 15.72 3.97 -17.57
N PRO A 257 15.14 4.06 -16.35
CA PRO A 257 14.57 5.29 -15.82
C PRO A 257 15.58 6.45 -15.68
N ASP A 258 16.86 6.13 -15.49
CA ASP A 258 17.94 7.11 -15.34
C ASP A 258 18.37 7.77 -16.66
N LEU A 259 18.03 7.17 -17.81
CA LEU A 259 18.37 7.66 -19.15
C LEU A 259 17.94 9.12 -19.38
N ALA A 260 16.81 9.53 -18.80
CA ALA A 260 16.31 10.88 -18.90
C ALA A 260 17.29 11.92 -18.30
N ASP A 261 17.92 11.60 -17.17
CA ASP A 261 18.87 12.47 -16.48
C ASP A 261 20.16 12.66 -17.30
N TYR A 262 20.61 11.62 -18.00
CA TYR A 262 21.75 11.71 -18.93
C TYR A 262 21.46 12.46 -20.23
N ILE A 263 20.19 12.60 -20.62
CA ILE A 263 19.80 13.33 -21.83
C ILE A 263 19.52 14.81 -21.52
N TRP A 264 18.83 15.11 -20.41
CA TRP A 264 18.35 16.47 -20.11
C TRP A 264 18.62 16.96 -18.70
N GLY A 265 18.99 16.08 -17.77
CA GLY A 265 19.14 16.39 -16.36
C GLY A 265 20.57 16.72 -15.96
N SER A 266 20.90 16.38 -14.71
CA SER A 266 22.16 16.75 -14.05
C SER A 266 23.38 16.05 -14.65
N LYS A 267 23.20 14.83 -15.16
CA LYS A 267 24.24 14.02 -15.82
C LYS A 267 24.37 14.29 -17.32
N ALA A 268 23.70 15.32 -17.84
CA ALA A 268 23.77 15.64 -19.25
C ALA A 268 25.21 15.94 -19.71
N GLY A 269 25.71 15.12 -20.65
CA GLY A 269 27.07 15.22 -21.18
C GLY A 269 28.03 14.17 -20.60
N GLU A 270 27.63 13.44 -19.56
CA GLU A 270 28.36 12.28 -19.04
C GLU A 270 28.10 11.02 -19.89
N PRO A 271 29.10 10.12 -20.04
CA PRO A 271 28.92 8.80 -20.65
C PRO A 271 27.80 8.00 -19.99
N TYR A 272 26.83 7.56 -20.80
CA TYR A 272 25.77 6.66 -20.33
C TYR A 272 26.29 5.22 -20.25
N HIS A 273 25.98 4.51 -19.17
CA HIS A 273 26.40 3.12 -18.95
C HIS A 273 25.18 2.26 -18.65
N VAL A 274 24.95 1.21 -19.46
CA VAL A 274 23.71 0.41 -19.41
C VAL A 274 23.60 -0.43 -18.12
N ASP A 275 24.75 -0.80 -17.53
CA ASP A 275 24.83 -1.67 -16.35
C ASP A 275 25.22 -0.93 -15.04
N GLY A 276 25.13 0.41 -15.02
CA GLY A 276 25.55 1.23 -13.87
C GLY A 276 24.53 1.30 -12.73
N ALA A 277 24.54 0.31 -11.83
CA ALA A 277 23.87 0.27 -10.50
C ALA A 277 22.33 0.11 -10.48
N HIS A 278 21.85 -1.12 -10.68
CA HIS A 278 20.48 -1.52 -10.30
C HIS A 278 20.47 -2.04 -8.85
N GLU A 279 20.30 -1.14 -7.89
CA GLU A 279 19.39 -1.48 -6.79
C GLU A 279 17.96 -1.36 -7.38
N PRO A 280 17.05 -2.31 -7.14
CA PRO A 280 15.63 -2.03 -7.37
C PRO A 280 15.30 -0.73 -6.64
N ASP A 281 14.62 0.19 -7.34
CA ASP A 281 14.16 1.46 -6.78
C ASP A 281 13.66 1.23 -5.33
N PRO A 282 14.26 1.87 -4.30
CA PRO A 282 13.66 1.83 -2.99
C PRO A 282 12.30 2.47 -3.17
N GLY A 283 11.24 1.71 -2.90
CA GLY A 283 9.87 2.21 -2.96
C GLY A 283 9.75 3.58 -2.26
N PRO A 284 8.69 4.33 -2.59
CA PRO A 284 8.61 5.79 -2.48
C PRO A 284 9.43 6.38 -1.32
N VAL A 285 10.47 7.12 -1.68
CA VAL A 285 11.29 7.89 -0.75
C VAL A 285 10.40 8.98 -0.15
N ASP A 286 10.06 8.83 1.13
CA ASP A 286 9.45 9.87 1.94
C ASP A 286 10.41 11.08 1.94
N PRO A 287 9.99 12.29 1.52
CA PRO A 287 10.85 13.45 1.64
C PRO A 287 11.08 13.73 3.12
N ASP A 288 12.31 13.47 3.58
CA ASP A 288 12.75 13.70 4.96
C ASP A 288 12.18 15.03 5.51
N PRO A 289 11.48 14.99 6.65
CA PRO A 289 11.13 16.20 7.37
C PRO A 289 12.39 16.84 7.95
N ILE A 290 12.49 18.15 7.80
CA ILE A 290 13.41 18.97 8.58
C ILE A 290 13.14 18.69 10.07
N ASP A 291 14.20 18.24 10.74
CA ASP A 291 14.44 18.04 12.18
C ASP A 291 13.37 18.60 13.13
N PRO A 292 12.89 17.75 14.06
CA PRO A 292 12.92 18.20 15.45
C PRO A 292 13.36 17.12 16.45
N ASP A 293 14.44 17.41 17.17
CA ASP A 293 14.58 17.20 18.63
C ASP A 293 14.49 15.73 19.15
N PRO A 294 14.83 15.44 20.42
CA PRO A 294 15.61 14.26 20.77
C PRO A 294 14.82 12.95 20.72
N VAL A 295 15.46 11.95 20.09
CA VAL A 295 15.19 10.52 20.05
C VAL A 295 14.27 10.03 21.18
N ASP A 296 13.00 9.83 20.85
CA ASP A 296 12.13 8.87 21.54
C ASP A 296 12.50 7.48 20.96
N PRO A 297 12.85 6.46 21.76
CA PRO A 297 13.13 5.14 21.21
C PRO A 297 11.90 4.61 20.49
N ASP A 298 12.06 4.30 19.19
CA ASP A 298 11.04 3.64 18.39
C ASP A 298 10.46 2.43 19.14
N PRO A 299 9.13 2.24 19.09
CA PRO A 299 8.52 1.03 19.63
C PRO A 299 9.07 -0.16 18.85
N VAL A 300 9.69 -1.10 19.59
CA VAL A 300 10.12 -2.40 19.08
C VAL A 300 8.93 -3.04 18.37
N ASP A 301 9.04 -3.23 17.05
CA ASP A 301 8.05 -3.96 16.26
C ASP A 301 7.90 -5.37 16.85
N PRO A 302 6.71 -5.77 17.32
CA PRO A 302 6.51 -7.09 17.87
C PRO A 302 6.89 -8.17 16.86
N SER A 303 7.67 -9.17 17.33
CA SER A 303 7.99 -10.36 16.55
C SER A 303 6.74 -10.92 15.84
N PRO A 304 6.85 -11.29 14.54
CA PRO A 304 5.74 -11.87 13.78
C PRO A 304 5.08 -13.01 14.56
N GLU A 305 3.75 -13.07 14.56
CA GLU A 305 3.02 -14.17 15.20
C GLU A 305 3.30 -15.48 14.48
N ASP A 306 3.46 -16.57 15.25
CA ASP A 306 3.65 -17.91 14.69
C ASP A 306 2.42 -18.28 13.82
N PRO A 307 2.61 -18.51 12.51
CA PRO A 307 1.51 -18.79 11.57
C PRO A 307 0.74 -20.08 11.88
N ALA A 308 1.23 -20.93 12.79
CA ALA A 308 0.51 -22.12 13.25
C ALA A 308 -0.58 -21.82 14.29
N LEU A 309 -0.65 -20.60 14.84
CA LEU A 309 -1.61 -20.24 15.89
C LEU A 309 -2.98 -19.88 15.29
N VAL A 310 -4.06 -20.38 15.91
CA VAL A 310 -5.43 -20.17 15.43
C VAL A 310 -6.00 -18.84 15.98
N PRO A 311 -6.48 -17.93 15.13
CA PRO A 311 -7.20 -16.73 15.55
C PRO A 311 -8.30 -16.95 16.59
N GLY A 312 -8.43 -16.03 17.54
CA GLY A 312 -9.46 -16.09 18.56
C GLY A 312 -9.14 -17.01 19.75
N THR A 313 -8.11 -17.85 19.64
CA THR A 313 -7.55 -18.62 20.77
C THR A 313 -6.65 -17.76 21.65
N TYR A 314 -6.19 -18.27 22.78
CA TYR A 314 -5.21 -17.59 23.64
C TYR A 314 -3.98 -18.44 23.89
N VAL A 315 -2.81 -17.81 23.92
CA VAL A 315 -1.51 -18.47 24.09
C VAL A 315 -0.70 -17.81 25.21
N LEU A 316 0.11 -18.61 25.89
CA LEU A 316 0.89 -18.17 27.05
C LEU A 316 1.93 -17.10 26.68
N VAL A 317 2.04 -16.06 27.49
CA VAL A 317 3.19 -15.16 27.55
C VAL A 317 4.35 -15.95 28.15
N ALA A 318 5.34 -16.33 27.34
CA ALA A 318 6.43 -17.23 27.74
C ALA A 318 7.69 -16.50 28.22
N SER A 319 7.73 -15.17 28.08
CA SER A 319 8.89 -14.35 28.43
C SER A 319 8.51 -12.92 28.79
N GLN A 320 9.44 -12.18 29.40
CA GLN A 320 9.26 -10.75 29.68
C GLN A 320 9.03 -9.93 28.39
N SER A 321 9.65 -10.33 27.27
CA SER A 321 9.49 -9.69 25.96
C SER A 321 8.12 -9.93 25.31
N ASP A 322 7.38 -10.94 25.74
CA ASP A 322 6.02 -11.20 25.24
C ASP A 322 4.96 -10.30 25.87
N ILE A 323 5.32 -9.56 26.93
CA ILE A 323 4.46 -8.58 27.58
C ILE A 323 4.51 -7.28 26.76
N ARG A 324 3.43 -7.02 26.03
CA ARG A 324 3.23 -5.87 25.14
C ARG A 324 2.20 -4.90 25.71
N ALA A 325 2.52 -3.61 25.67
CA ALA A 325 1.57 -2.55 25.98
C ALA A 325 0.47 -2.48 24.91
N GLY A 326 -0.73 -2.04 25.29
CA GLY A 326 -1.92 -1.95 24.43
C GLY A 326 -2.66 -3.28 24.22
N GLU A 327 -2.02 -4.41 24.48
CA GLU A 327 -2.62 -5.74 24.35
C GLU A 327 -3.48 -6.14 25.55
N SER A 328 -4.48 -6.99 25.30
CA SER A 328 -5.38 -7.55 26.31
C SER A 328 -5.03 -9.00 26.62
N TYR A 329 -4.94 -9.32 27.90
CA TYR A 329 -4.55 -10.64 28.40
C TYR A 329 -5.66 -11.25 29.23
N LEU A 330 -5.87 -12.55 29.03
CA LEU A 330 -6.60 -13.40 29.96
C LEU A 330 -5.66 -13.77 31.11
N ILE A 331 -6.13 -13.63 32.35
CA ILE A 331 -5.31 -13.87 33.56
C ILE A 331 -5.77 -15.13 34.27
N LEU A 332 -4.85 -16.07 34.43
CA LEU A 332 -5.07 -17.35 35.10
C LEU A 332 -4.12 -17.50 36.29
N GLY A 333 -4.52 -18.26 37.31
CA GLY A 333 -3.54 -18.79 38.26
C GLY A 333 -2.58 -19.77 37.56
N SER A 334 -1.27 -19.63 37.81
CA SER A 334 -0.23 -20.33 37.02
C SER A 334 -0.18 -21.85 37.19
N ASP A 335 -0.71 -22.39 38.30
CA ASP A 335 -0.76 -23.85 38.52
C ASP A 335 -2.19 -24.40 38.38
N SER A 336 -3.21 -23.59 38.70
CA SER A 336 -4.61 -24.04 38.74
C SER A 336 -5.39 -23.76 37.46
N HIS A 337 -4.88 -22.86 36.60
CA HIS A 337 -5.55 -22.37 35.39
C HIS A 337 -6.95 -21.78 35.62
N VAL A 338 -7.24 -21.35 36.85
CA VAL A 338 -8.48 -20.67 37.20
C VAL A 338 -8.41 -19.22 36.72
N ALA A 339 -9.44 -18.76 36.01
CA ALA A 339 -9.49 -17.38 35.51
C ALA A 339 -10.12 -16.42 36.51
N MET A 340 -9.69 -15.16 36.43
CA MET A 340 -10.24 -14.05 37.22
C MET A 340 -11.51 -13.49 36.59
N THR A 341 -12.51 -13.13 37.40
CA THR A 341 -13.68 -12.34 36.97
C THR A 341 -13.52 -10.86 37.33
N LEU A 342 -14.47 -10.02 36.92
CA LEU A 342 -14.57 -8.63 37.36
C LEU A 342 -15.50 -8.43 38.57
N GLU A 343 -16.00 -9.52 39.16
CA GLU A 343 -16.84 -9.45 40.35
C GLU A 343 -15.98 -9.30 41.60
N GLN A 344 -16.25 -8.25 42.38
CA GLN A 344 -15.57 -7.98 43.64
C GLN A 344 -16.48 -8.33 44.81
N ASN A 345 -15.89 -8.83 45.89
CA ASN A 345 -16.61 -8.92 47.14
C ASN A 345 -16.99 -7.51 47.65
N LYS A 346 -17.99 -7.45 48.54
CA LYS A 346 -18.53 -6.18 49.06
C LYS A 346 -17.46 -5.28 49.68
N GLU A 347 -16.45 -5.86 50.31
CA GLU A 347 -15.36 -5.14 50.98
C GLU A 347 -14.22 -4.74 50.03
N LYS A 348 -14.28 -5.08 48.73
CA LYS A 348 -13.25 -4.78 47.72
C LYS A 348 -11.86 -5.30 48.12
N THR A 349 -11.80 -6.51 48.65
CA THR A 349 -10.57 -7.17 49.12
C THR A 349 -10.09 -8.29 48.20
N TYR A 350 -10.95 -8.80 47.33
CA TYR A 350 -10.60 -9.77 46.30
C TYR A 350 -11.54 -9.72 45.08
N PHE A 351 -11.07 -10.26 43.95
CA PHE A 351 -11.92 -10.65 42.82
C PHE A 351 -12.29 -12.13 42.92
N GLU A 352 -13.51 -12.46 42.49
CA GLU A 352 -14.01 -13.82 42.43
C GLU A 352 -13.35 -14.59 41.27
N PRO A 353 -13.04 -15.87 41.45
CA PRO A 353 -12.65 -16.74 40.34
C PRO A 353 -13.87 -17.22 39.56
N THR A 354 -13.62 -17.69 38.34
CA THR A 354 -14.57 -18.52 37.58
C THR A 354 -14.07 -19.97 37.52
N GLU A 355 -14.50 -20.75 36.53
CA GLU A 355 -14.08 -22.12 36.30
C GLU A 355 -12.60 -22.25 35.87
N THR A 356 -12.03 -23.44 36.08
CA THR A 356 -10.71 -23.81 35.56
C THR A 356 -10.77 -23.91 34.04
N ILE A 357 -9.84 -23.25 33.36
CA ILE A 357 -9.73 -23.28 31.91
C ILE A 357 -8.92 -24.49 31.46
N VAL A 358 -9.42 -25.18 30.43
CA VAL A 358 -8.70 -26.26 29.75
C VAL A 358 -7.69 -25.65 28.78
N ILE A 359 -6.44 -26.07 28.90
CA ILE A 359 -5.35 -25.68 28.01
C ILE A 359 -4.90 -26.95 27.28
N ASN A 360 -5.04 -26.98 25.96
CA ASN A 360 -4.62 -28.08 25.11
C ASN A 360 -3.36 -27.66 24.37
N ASP A 361 -2.26 -28.39 24.56
CA ASP A 361 -0.97 -28.12 23.91
C ASP A 361 -0.50 -26.65 24.01
N GLY A 362 -0.78 -26.02 25.15
CA GLY A 362 -0.41 -24.61 25.42
C GLY A 362 -1.39 -23.56 24.87
N VAL A 363 -2.53 -23.98 24.30
CA VAL A 363 -3.55 -23.12 23.68
C VAL A 363 -4.86 -23.20 24.46
N ILE A 364 -5.50 -22.05 24.67
CA ILE A 364 -6.86 -21.91 25.19
C ILE A 364 -7.79 -21.61 24.03
N GLU A 365 -8.68 -22.54 23.70
CA GLU A 365 -9.67 -22.36 22.62
C GLU A 365 -10.87 -21.52 23.05
N LYS A 366 -11.26 -21.61 24.33
CA LYS A 366 -12.44 -20.94 24.87
C LYS A 366 -12.22 -20.51 26.31
N ALA A 367 -12.55 -19.25 26.59
CA ALA A 367 -12.60 -18.72 27.95
C ALA A 367 -14.05 -18.69 28.48
N PRO A 368 -14.27 -18.80 29.80
CA PRO A 368 -15.58 -18.64 30.43
C PRO A 368 -16.15 -17.25 30.17
N SER A 369 -17.46 -17.13 29.99
CA SER A 369 -18.10 -15.88 29.56
C SER A 369 -17.94 -14.70 30.54
N ASP A 370 -17.68 -15.00 31.81
CA ASP A 370 -17.49 -14.05 32.90
C ASP A 370 -16.00 -13.75 33.21
N ALA A 371 -15.08 -14.35 32.45
CA ALA A 371 -13.66 -14.09 32.60
C ALA A 371 -13.29 -12.64 32.23
N ALA A 372 -12.36 -12.08 32.99
CA ALA A 372 -11.83 -10.75 32.80
C ALA A 372 -10.70 -10.73 31.77
N LEU A 373 -10.68 -9.68 30.95
CA LEU A 373 -9.52 -9.28 30.16
C LEU A 373 -8.84 -8.07 30.79
N ILE A 374 -7.50 -8.07 30.73
CA ILE A 374 -6.67 -7.01 31.29
C ILE A 374 -5.80 -6.44 30.19
N THR A 375 -6.08 -5.20 29.78
CA THR A 375 -5.26 -4.43 28.86
C THR A 375 -4.16 -3.69 29.61
N LEU A 376 -2.92 -3.76 29.13
CA LEU A 376 -1.77 -3.08 29.74
C LEU A 376 -1.52 -1.73 29.08
N GLU A 377 -1.80 -0.61 29.73
CA GLU A 377 -1.51 0.73 29.19
C GLU A 377 -0.22 1.29 29.80
N THR A 378 0.73 1.73 28.96
CA THR A 378 2.02 2.26 29.43
C THR A 378 1.82 3.49 30.32
N LEU A 379 2.47 3.52 31.48
CA LEU A 379 2.49 4.65 32.39
C LEU A 379 3.86 4.80 33.08
N GLY A 380 4.75 5.57 32.47
CA GLY A 380 6.12 5.71 32.94
C GLY A 380 6.88 4.39 32.85
N ASP A 381 7.45 3.91 33.96
CA ASP A 381 8.19 2.63 34.06
C ASP A 381 7.30 1.42 34.46
N GLY A 382 5.98 1.51 34.22
CA GLY A 382 5.02 0.46 34.55
C GLY A 382 3.73 0.59 33.73
N TYR A 383 2.67 -0.05 34.20
CA TYR A 383 1.40 -0.17 33.48
C TYR A 383 0.19 0.24 34.31
N ALA A 384 -0.79 0.88 33.69
CA ALA A 384 -2.16 0.91 34.15
C ALA A 384 -2.90 -0.32 33.60
N LEU A 385 -3.58 -1.06 34.48
CA LEU A 385 -4.26 -2.32 34.11
C LEU A 385 -5.73 -2.02 33.87
N LYS A 386 -6.15 -1.91 32.62
CA LYS A 386 -7.54 -1.65 32.23
C LYS A 386 -8.30 -2.97 32.12
N ALA A 387 -9.40 -3.10 32.86
CA ALA A 387 -10.27 -4.26 32.88
C ALA A 387 -11.43 -4.15 31.89
N SER A 388 -11.70 -5.23 31.17
CA SER A 388 -12.88 -5.40 30.32
C SER A 388 -13.44 -6.82 30.44
N ASP A 389 -14.70 -7.00 30.00
CA ASP A 389 -15.23 -8.34 29.74
C ASP A 389 -14.67 -8.92 28.42
N LEU A 390 -14.95 -10.19 28.12
CA LEU A 390 -14.51 -10.84 26.88
C LEU A 390 -14.97 -10.13 25.60
N GLY A 391 -16.06 -9.36 25.66
CA GLY A 391 -16.55 -8.54 24.56
C GLY A 391 -15.79 -7.22 24.39
N GLY A 392 -14.80 -6.94 25.24
CA GLY A 392 -14.02 -5.71 25.23
C GLY A 392 -14.71 -4.53 25.92
N ASN A 393 -15.87 -4.73 26.55
CA ASN A 393 -16.54 -3.63 27.23
C ASN A 393 -15.76 -3.27 28.50
N VAL A 394 -15.17 -2.08 28.50
CA VAL A 394 -14.34 -1.58 29.59
C VAL A 394 -15.18 -1.39 30.85
N LYS A 395 -14.72 -2.00 31.96
CA LYS A 395 -15.33 -1.83 33.29
C LYS A 395 -14.52 -0.93 34.19
N GLY A 396 -13.23 -0.71 33.89
CA GLY A 396 -12.42 0.19 34.69
C GLY A 396 -10.93 -0.07 34.66
N TYR A 397 -10.22 0.46 35.65
CA TYR A 397 -8.82 0.15 35.92
C TYR A 397 -8.70 -0.61 37.24
N LEU A 398 -7.87 -1.65 37.25
CA LEU A 398 -7.50 -2.39 38.44
C LEU A 398 -6.36 -1.68 39.15
N PHE A 399 -6.53 -1.47 40.45
CA PHE A 399 -5.47 -0.95 41.31
C PHE A 399 -5.65 -1.37 42.76
N SER A 400 -4.53 -1.40 43.49
CA SER A 400 -4.49 -1.58 44.95
C SER A 400 -4.32 -0.21 45.61
N SER A 401 -5.32 0.25 46.38
CA SER A 401 -5.24 1.52 47.11
C SER A 401 -4.55 1.37 48.47
N ALA A 402 -4.54 0.15 49.02
CA ALA A 402 -3.94 -0.22 50.29
C ALA A 402 -3.62 -1.73 50.30
N ASN A 403 -3.00 -2.20 51.37
CA ASN A 403 -2.77 -3.64 51.57
C ASN A 403 -4.11 -4.39 51.62
N LYS A 404 -4.20 -5.50 50.87
CA LYS A 404 -5.39 -6.35 50.77
C LYS A 404 -6.64 -5.67 50.21
N THR A 405 -6.50 -4.54 49.52
CA THR A 405 -7.60 -3.93 48.77
C THR A 405 -7.34 -4.06 47.28
N ILE A 406 -8.40 -4.30 46.53
CA ILE A 406 -8.38 -4.31 45.08
C ILE A 406 -9.61 -3.56 44.58
N ASN A 407 -9.44 -2.63 43.66
CA ASN A 407 -10.50 -1.74 43.20
C ASN A 407 -10.62 -1.81 41.68
N LEU A 408 -11.84 -1.63 41.18
CA LEU A 408 -12.17 -1.44 39.77
C LEU A 408 -12.76 -0.02 39.60
N THR A 409 -12.00 0.90 38.98
CA THR A 409 -12.20 2.39 38.95
C THR A 409 -12.09 3.08 40.33
N ASP A 410 -11.72 4.36 40.52
CA ASP A 410 -11.60 5.51 39.60
C ASP A 410 -10.14 5.99 39.46
N TYR A 411 -9.60 5.88 38.25
CA TYR A 411 -8.21 6.17 37.88
C TYR A 411 -7.94 7.67 37.69
N SER A 412 -9.00 8.48 37.53
CA SER A 412 -8.91 9.90 37.14
C SER A 412 -8.52 10.86 38.28
N THR A 413 -8.66 10.44 39.55
CA THR A 413 -8.51 11.32 40.73
C THR A 413 -7.14 11.24 41.42
N THR A 414 -6.29 10.27 41.06
CA THR A 414 -4.92 10.14 41.59
C THR A 414 -4.00 9.62 40.50
N LYS A 415 -3.27 10.50 39.81
CA LYS A 415 -2.08 10.10 39.04
C LYS A 415 -1.13 9.36 39.99
N GLY A 416 -1.08 8.01 40.01
CA GLY A 416 -0.03 7.38 40.82
C GLY A 416 -0.03 5.90 41.19
N VAL A 417 -0.97 5.02 40.81
CA VAL A 417 -0.82 3.58 41.12
C VAL A 417 -0.61 2.77 39.84
N LYS A 418 0.65 2.72 39.40
CA LYS A 418 1.14 1.83 38.34
C LYS A 418 1.43 0.44 38.88
N ALA A 419 1.21 -0.58 38.06
CA ALA A 419 1.69 -1.93 38.30
C ALA A 419 3.03 -2.14 37.60
N LYS A 420 3.97 -2.81 38.28
CA LYS A 420 5.15 -3.39 37.64
C LYS A 420 4.91 -4.87 37.37
N LEU A 421 5.25 -5.29 36.15
CA LEU A 421 5.13 -6.66 35.70
C LEU A 421 6.52 -7.28 35.55
N THR A 422 6.71 -8.47 36.13
CA THR A 422 7.96 -9.24 35.96
C THR A 422 7.64 -10.69 35.67
N TYR A 423 8.08 -11.18 34.52
CA TYR A 423 7.93 -12.58 34.13
C TYR A 423 8.95 -13.47 34.85
N SER A 424 8.53 -14.69 35.20
CA SER A 424 9.37 -15.74 35.74
C SER A 424 8.85 -17.10 35.30
N ALA A 425 9.63 -18.17 35.50
CA ALA A 425 9.18 -19.54 35.23
C ALA A 425 7.97 -19.99 36.08
N GLN A 426 7.56 -19.20 37.09
CA GLN A 426 6.40 -19.45 37.95
C GLN A 426 5.16 -18.63 37.53
N GLY A 427 5.26 -17.86 36.44
CA GLY A 427 4.28 -16.91 35.95
C GLY A 427 4.69 -15.44 36.12
N VAL A 428 3.77 -14.54 35.80
CA VAL A 428 3.89 -13.07 35.88
C VAL A 428 3.63 -12.58 37.29
N SER A 429 4.58 -11.81 37.82
CA SER A 429 4.41 -11.00 39.01
C SER A 429 3.74 -9.67 38.65
N VAL A 430 2.63 -9.32 39.30
CA VAL A 430 2.01 -7.99 39.18
C VAL A 430 2.09 -7.29 40.54
N VAL A 431 2.73 -6.12 40.61
CA VAL A 431 2.92 -5.38 41.87
C VAL A 431 2.52 -3.91 41.71
N TYR A 432 1.54 -3.45 42.48
CA TYR A 432 1.08 -2.05 42.50
C TYR A 432 1.96 -1.18 43.42
N GLY A 433 2.43 -0.03 42.93
CA GLY A 433 3.16 0.98 43.72
C GLY A 433 4.70 0.96 43.59
N PRO A 434 5.41 1.89 44.26
CA PRO A 434 6.84 2.14 44.05
C PRO A 434 7.79 1.13 44.70
N THR A 435 7.31 0.24 45.56
CA THR A 435 8.15 -0.70 46.31
C THR A 435 7.98 -2.11 45.76
N VAL A 436 8.94 -2.54 44.93
CA VAL A 436 8.96 -3.88 44.30
C VAL A 436 9.35 -4.98 45.32
N SER A 437 9.68 -4.62 46.56
CA SER A 437 10.07 -5.55 47.61
C SER A 437 8.89 -5.96 48.52
N SER A 438 8.39 -7.18 48.24
CA SER A 438 7.66 -8.10 49.12
C SER A 438 6.29 -7.68 49.69
N GLY A 439 5.24 -8.14 49.02
CA GLY A 439 4.09 -8.78 49.68
C GLY A 439 2.80 -7.98 49.81
N ALA A 440 2.87 -6.64 49.78
CA ALA A 440 1.69 -5.77 49.82
C ALA A 440 1.44 -5.15 48.44
N GLY A 441 0.20 -5.24 47.94
CA GLY A 441 -0.18 -4.72 46.63
C GLY A 441 0.19 -5.63 45.46
N ALA A 442 0.50 -6.91 45.69
CA ALA A 442 0.87 -7.84 44.64
C ALA A 442 -0.27 -8.82 44.31
N LEU A 443 -0.63 -8.96 43.03
CA LEU A 443 -1.76 -9.77 42.60
C LEU A 443 -1.38 -11.26 42.53
N TYR A 444 -2.17 -12.11 43.19
CA TYR A 444 -2.00 -13.57 43.26
C TYR A 444 -3.36 -14.26 43.23
N TYR A 445 -3.38 -15.52 42.79
CA TYR A 445 -4.50 -16.42 43.02
C TYR A 445 -4.26 -17.26 44.27
N ASN A 446 -5.24 -17.29 45.20
CA ASN A 446 -5.20 -18.16 46.38
C ASN A 446 -6.06 -19.40 46.13
N LYS A 447 -5.42 -20.54 45.90
CA LYS A 447 -6.09 -21.81 45.61
C LYS A 447 -6.95 -22.32 46.78
N SER A 448 -6.48 -22.13 48.01
CA SER A 448 -7.18 -22.64 49.21
C SER A 448 -8.48 -21.89 49.49
N ALA A 449 -8.49 -20.59 49.24
CA ALA A 449 -9.64 -19.72 49.48
C ALA A 449 -10.40 -19.35 48.20
N SER A 450 -9.97 -19.84 47.04
CA SER A 450 -10.55 -19.58 45.71
C SER A 450 -10.83 -18.09 45.48
N ARG A 451 -9.76 -17.27 45.42
CA ARG A 451 -9.90 -15.82 45.26
C ARG A 451 -8.63 -15.15 44.73
N PHE A 452 -8.79 -14.07 43.98
CA PHE A 452 -7.69 -13.22 43.50
C PHE A 452 -7.45 -12.05 44.46
N THR A 453 -6.22 -11.93 44.96
CA THR A 453 -5.89 -11.02 46.08
C THR A 453 -4.66 -10.18 45.79
N THR A 454 -4.55 -9.01 46.42
CA THR A 454 -3.39 -8.09 46.30
C THR A 454 -2.37 -8.24 47.44
N TYR A 455 -2.25 -9.41 48.04
CA TYR A 455 -1.27 -9.68 49.10
C TYR A 455 -0.70 -11.10 49.00
N THR A 456 0.49 -11.29 49.57
CA THR A 456 1.14 -12.61 49.65
C THR A 456 0.76 -13.38 50.92
N SER A 457 0.54 -14.68 50.79
CA SER A 457 0.27 -15.69 51.82
C SER A 457 0.71 -17.06 51.32
N SER A 458 0.83 -18.05 52.22
CA SER A 458 1.18 -19.42 51.82
C SER A 458 0.08 -20.05 50.96
N GLY A 459 0.47 -20.80 49.92
CA GLY A 459 -0.46 -21.50 49.03
C GLY A 459 -1.11 -20.61 47.96
N GLN A 460 -0.49 -19.47 47.66
CA GLN A 460 -0.82 -18.64 46.50
C GLN A 460 0.12 -18.92 45.34
N GLU A 461 -0.41 -18.80 44.13
CA GLU A 461 0.33 -18.90 42.88
C GLU A 461 0.32 -17.55 42.16
N ARG A 462 1.38 -17.31 41.36
CA ARG A 462 1.46 -16.14 40.49
C ARG A 462 0.46 -16.30 39.34
N LEU A 463 0.47 -15.35 38.43
CA LEU A 463 -0.51 -15.28 37.36
C LEU A 463 0.13 -15.57 36.03
N ASP A 464 -0.47 -16.44 35.23
CA ASP A 464 -0.12 -16.56 33.82
C ASP A 464 -0.99 -15.64 32.99
N PHE A 465 -0.33 -14.99 32.03
CA PHE A 465 -0.97 -14.09 31.09
C PHE A 465 -1.08 -14.84 29.78
N TYR A 466 -2.29 -14.96 29.27
CA TYR A 466 -2.56 -15.54 27.97
C TYR A 466 -3.00 -14.42 27.04
N ARG A 467 -2.16 -14.13 26.03
CA ARG A 467 -2.50 -13.15 25.01
C ARG A 467 -3.51 -13.78 24.06
N LYS A 468 -4.51 -13.01 23.62
CA LYS A 468 -5.38 -13.46 22.54
C LYS A 468 -4.54 -13.53 21.26
N VAL A 469 -4.55 -14.66 20.56
CA VAL A 469 -4.09 -14.74 19.18
C VAL A 469 -5.04 -13.87 18.40
N LYS A 470 -4.52 -12.77 17.89
CA LYS A 470 -5.35 -11.84 17.13
C LYS A 470 -5.88 -12.60 15.93
N ASP A 471 -7.06 -12.22 15.46
CA ASP A 471 -7.31 -12.39 14.03
C ASP A 471 -6.11 -11.79 13.34
N ALA A 472 -5.52 -12.50 12.37
CA ALA A 472 -4.41 -11.96 11.61
C ALA A 472 -4.88 -10.60 11.08
N SER A 473 -4.55 -9.52 11.79
CA SER A 473 -4.74 -8.17 11.32
C SER A 473 -3.55 -7.89 10.41
N GLY A 474 -3.39 -8.79 9.44
CA GLY A 474 -2.68 -8.54 8.22
C GLY A 474 -3.66 -7.88 7.24
N ILE A 475 -3.09 -7.28 6.23
CA ILE A 475 -3.78 -7.12 4.97
C ILE A 475 -3.99 -8.56 4.47
N GLU A 476 -5.20 -9.08 4.62
CA GLU A 476 -5.61 -10.24 3.83
C GLU A 476 -5.92 -9.71 2.43
N ASP A 477 -5.49 -10.43 1.39
CA ASP A 477 -6.05 -10.16 0.06
C ASP A 477 -7.56 -10.31 0.18
N MET A 478 -8.30 -9.30 -0.31
CA MET A 478 -9.74 -9.42 -0.37
C MET A 478 -10.06 -10.64 -1.22
N THR A 479 -10.77 -11.60 -0.64
CA THR A 479 -11.27 -12.74 -1.40
C THR A 479 -12.41 -12.24 -2.29
N ASP A 480 -12.55 -12.78 -3.50
CA ASP A 480 -13.61 -12.44 -4.47
C ASP A 480 -15.03 -12.88 -4.01
N GLU A 481 -15.30 -12.83 -2.71
CA GLU A 481 -16.53 -13.34 -2.11
C GLU A 481 -17.66 -12.28 -2.08
N ASP A 482 -17.34 -10.97 -2.07
CA ASP A 482 -18.35 -9.90 -2.06
C ASP A 482 -17.85 -8.54 -2.61
N ASP A 483 -18.73 -7.52 -2.56
CA ASP A 483 -18.51 -6.19 -3.13
C ASP A 483 -17.40 -5.36 -2.42
N SER A 484 -16.79 -5.82 -1.33
CA SER A 484 -15.71 -5.11 -0.63
C SER A 484 -14.49 -4.90 -1.52
N VAL A 485 -14.27 -5.80 -2.49
CA VAL A 485 -13.23 -5.71 -3.52
C VAL A 485 -13.28 -4.42 -4.35
N MET A 486 -14.43 -3.75 -4.36
CA MET A 486 -14.71 -2.55 -5.14
C MET A 486 -14.21 -1.25 -4.49
N VAL A 487 -13.64 -1.33 -3.29
CA VAL A 487 -13.12 -0.16 -2.57
C VAL A 487 -11.72 0.16 -3.06
N GLU A 488 -11.54 1.36 -3.62
CA GLU A 488 -10.29 1.76 -4.28
C GLU A 488 -9.80 3.12 -3.77
N VAL A 489 -8.47 3.31 -3.70
CA VAL A 489 -7.84 4.58 -3.29
C VAL A 489 -7.17 5.25 -4.46
N TRP A 490 -7.65 6.42 -4.84
CA TRP A 490 -7.10 7.22 -5.93
C TRP A 490 -6.59 8.55 -5.40
N GLY A 491 -5.29 8.62 -5.12
CA GLY A 491 -4.68 9.75 -4.43
C GLY A 491 -5.37 10.00 -3.08
N ASN A 492 -6.06 11.15 -2.98
CA ASN A 492 -6.83 11.55 -1.80
C ASN A 492 -8.30 11.12 -1.84
N ASN A 493 -8.69 10.25 -2.77
CA ASN A 493 -10.07 9.82 -2.94
C ASN A 493 -10.26 8.35 -2.56
N ILE A 494 -11.43 8.01 -2.03
CA ILE A 494 -11.90 6.64 -1.82
C ILE A 494 -13.12 6.42 -2.70
N LEU A 495 -12.98 5.54 -3.69
CA LEU A 495 -14.07 5.08 -4.53
C LEU A 495 -14.72 3.86 -3.86
N VAL A 496 -16.06 3.85 -3.82
CA VAL A 496 -16.84 2.82 -3.14
C VAL A 496 -18.02 2.39 -4.00
N PRO A 497 -18.49 1.13 -3.91
CA PRO A 497 -19.66 0.67 -4.66
C PRO A 497 -20.96 1.32 -4.16
N ASP A 498 -22.00 1.28 -4.99
CA ASP A 498 -23.32 1.82 -4.65
C ASP A 498 -23.85 1.23 -3.34
N GLY A 499 -24.26 2.11 -2.41
CA GLY A 499 -24.77 1.72 -1.09
C GLY A 499 -23.71 1.54 0.00
N ALA A 500 -22.42 1.64 -0.34
CA ALA A 500 -21.34 1.71 0.65
C ALA A 500 -21.21 3.09 1.27
N GLU A 501 -20.79 3.13 2.53
CA GLU A 501 -20.62 4.33 3.33
C GLU A 501 -19.18 4.41 3.86
N ILE A 502 -18.62 5.62 3.84
CA ILE A 502 -17.24 5.90 4.28
C ILE A 502 -17.30 6.56 5.65
N TYR A 503 -16.44 6.12 6.56
CA TYR A 503 -16.32 6.60 7.92
C TYR A 503 -14.88 7.01 8.21
N ASP A 504 -14.68 8.07 8.97
CA ASP A 504 -13.38 8.34 9.59
C ASP A 504 -13.15 7.47 10.84
N LEU A 505 -11.94 7.45 11.38
CA LEU A 505 -11.60 6.69 12.58
C LEU A 505 -12.40 7.08 13.84
N ASN A 506 -13.06 8.24 13.84
CA ASN A 506 -13.94 8.65 14.95
C ASN A 506 -15.37 8.13 14.76
N GLY A 507 -15.63 7.33 13.72
CA GLY A 507 -16.93 6.77 13.39
C GLY A 507 -17.87 7.77 12.74
N ARG A 508 -17.38 8.93 12.28
CA ARG A 508 -18.22 9.90 11.56
C ARG A 508 -18.32 9.50 10.10
N ARG A 509 -19.55 9.33 9.63
CA ARG A 509 -19.86 9.12 8.22
C ARG A 509 -19.52 10.37 7.39
N LEU A 510 -18.86 10.16 6.26
CA LEU A 510 -18.48 11.20 5.30
C LEU A 510 -19.53 11.34 4.19
N ALA A 511 -19.69 12.55 3.68
CA ALA A 511 -20.65 12.86 2.62
C ALA A 511 -20.16 12.45 1.23
N SER A 512 -18.84 12.42 1.03
CA SER A 512 -18.18 11.92 -0.18
C SER A 512 -16.84 11.31 0.19
N GLY A 513 -16.32 10.47 -0.70
CA GLY A 513 -14.95 9.95 -0.63
C GLY A 513 -13.94 10.84 -1.35
N GLU A 514 -14.27 12.09 -1.68
CA GLU A 514 -13.40 12.96 -2.50
C GLU A 514 -12.56 13.92 -1.64
N ASN A 515 -11.31 14.17 -2.05
CA ASN A 515 -10.37 15.11 -1.44
C ASN A 515 -10.21 14.93 0.08
N LEU A 516 -10.12 13.68 0.51
CA LEU A 516 -9.94 13.32 1.90
C LEU A 516 -8.53 13.70 2.39
N ALA A 517 -8.45 14.05 3.66
CA ALA A 517 -7.16 14.27 4.31
C ALA A 517 -6.40 12.94 4.46
N ARG A 518 -5.09 13.03 4.62
CA ARG A 518 -4.27 11.86 4.99
C ARG A 518 -4.81 11.24 6.27
N GLY A 519 -4.98 9.94 6.26
CA GLY A 519 -5.60 9.24 7.38
C GLY A 519 -6.18 7.90 7.01
N ILE A 520 -6.72 7.23 8.03
CA ILE A 520 -7.40 5.94 7.88
C ILE A 520 -8.90 6.18 7.85
N TYR A 521 -9.55 5.46 6.93
CA TYR A 521 -10.98 5.47 6.73
C TYR A 521 -11.49 4.02 6.74
N ILE A 522 -12.76 3.86 7.09
CA ILE A 522 -13.45 2.57 7.07
C ILE A 522 -14.58 2.66 6.07
N VAL A 523 -14.64 1.74 5.13
CA VAL A 523 -15.76 1.59 4.20
C VAL A 523 -16.59 0.40 4.63
N SER A 524 -17.89 0.63 4.77
CA SER A 524 -18.85 -0.39 5.18
C SER A 524 -20.02 -0.43 4.21
N SER A 525 -20.51 -1.62 3.90
CA SER A 525 -21.73 -1.83 3.14
C SER A 525 -22.44 -3.06 3.71
N PRO A 526 -23.79 -3.10 3.71
CA PRO A 526 -24.53 -4.33 4.01
C PRO A 526 -24.21 -5.49 3.06
N ALA A 527 -23.63 -5.20 1.89
CA ALA A 527 -23.19 -6.20 0.92
C ALA A 527 -21.78 -6.73 1.20
N PHE A 528 -21.03 -6.16 2.15
CA PHE A 528 -19.68 -6.62 2.48
C PHE A 528 -19.72 -7.71 3.56
N SER A 529 -18.92 -8.77 3.41
CA SER A 529 -18.66 -9.74 4.47
C SER A 529 -17.82 -9.14 5.59
N LYS A 530 -16.94 -8.18 5.26
CA LYS A 530 -16.09 -7.42 6.18
C LYS A 530 -15.99 -5.95 5.77
N CYS A 531 -15.85 -5.03 6.73
CA CYS A 531 -15.54 -3.64 6.42
C CYS A 531 -14.14 -3.49 5.84
N VAL A 532 -13.96 -2.58 4.89
CA VAL A 532 -12.66 -2.31 4.26
C VAL A 532 -11.95 -1.19 5.01
N LYS A 533 -10.71 -1.42 5.41
CA LYS A 533 -9.83 -0.39 5.96
C LYS A 533 -9.05 0.24 4.82
N VAL A 534 -9.12 1.56 4.73
CA VAL A 534 -8.54 2.34 3.65
C VAL A 534 -7.59 3.37 4.23
N MET A 535 -6.41 3.55 3.63
CA MET A 535 -5.45 4.57 4.04
C MET A 535 -5.20 5.53 2.88
N ILE A 536 -5.43 6.82 3.13
CA ILE A 536 -5.00 7.91 2.26
C ILE A 536 -3.62 8.37 2.75
N LYS A 537 -2.59 8.25 1.90
CA LYS A 537 -1.17 8.43 2.26
C LYS A 537 -0.67 9.87 2.18
#